data_AF-B7QNW7-F1
#
_entry.id   AF-B7QNW7-F1
#
_cell.length_a   1.000
_cell.length_b   1.000
_cell.length_c   1.000
_cell.angle_alpha   90.00
_cell.angle_beta   90.00
_cell.angle_gamma   90.00
#
_symmetry.space_group_name_H-M   'P 1'
#
loop_
_entity.id
_entity.type
_entity.pdbx_description
1 polymer ?
#
loop_
_entity_poly.entity_id
_entity_poly.type
_entity_poly.pdbx_seq_one_letter_code
_entity_poly.pdbx_strand_id
1 'polypeptide(L)'
;MDIYVVYNEPQCYVLKSPAAWGGCDLWLRKTELKSIVEDLKDEIIRKEEELIEEYKKKLGIFENCTAQHYQIEELTDYVQDDIERWFQDVVWKRISLDCILAFMITCGAPVFRVYNPVTCNASLTGQYV
;
A
#
# COMPACT_ATOMS: atom_id res chain seq x y z
N MET A 1 -2.26 -22.77 13.49
CA MET A 1 -2.43 -21.61 14.37
C MET A 1 -3.38 -20.69 13.63
N ASP A 2 -4.47 -20.30 14.29
CA ASP A 2 -5.64 -19.78 13.59
C ASP A 2 -5.64 -18.25 13.63
N ILE A 3 -5.77 -17.63 12.46
CA ILE A 3 -6.05 -16.20 12.31
C ILE A 3 -7.49 -15.99 12.77
N TYR A 4 -7.73 -15.01 13.64
CA TYR A 4 -9.07 -14.65 14.07
C TYR A 4 -9.39 -13.19 13.79
N VAL A 5 -10.67 -12.93 13.55
CA VAL A 5 -11.21 -11.60 13.27
C VAL A 5 -11.47 -10.90 14.60
N VAL A 6 -10.83 -9.77 14.84
CA VAL A 6 -11.04 -8.94 16.05
C VAL A 6 -12.04 -7.81 15.79
N TYR A 7 -12.20 -7.41 14.54
CA TYR A 7 -13.18 -6.43 14.12
C TYR A 7 -13.60 -6.67 12.67
N ASN A 8 -14.89 -6.46 12.38
CA ASN A 8 -15.48 -6.70 11.07
C ASN A 8 -16.58 -5.68 10.81
N GLU A 9 -16.42 -4.95 9.71
CA GLU A 9 -17.43 -4.05 9.18
C GLU A 9 -17.59 -4.23 7.66
N PRO A 10 -18.60 -3.59 7.04
CA PRO A 10 -18.77 -3.63 5.60
C PRO A 10 -17.53 -3.20 4.81
N GLN A 11 -16.63 -2.37 5.37
CA GLN A 11 -15.47 -1.90 4.62
C GLN A 11 -14.16 -2.66 4.91
N CYS A 12 -14.00 -3.18 6.14
CA CYS A 12 -12.73 -3.75 6.58
C CYS A 12 -12.87 -4.95 7.51
N TYR A 13 -11.75 -5.66 7.64
CA TYR A 13 -11.49 -6.65 8.67
C TYR A 13 -10.20 -6.28 9.40
N VAL A 14 -10.20 -6.40 10.72
CA VAL A 14 -8.97 -6.43 11.50
C VAL A 14 -8.74 -7.87 11.92
N LEU A 15 -7.60 -8.42 11.55
CA LEU A 15 -7.21 -9.80 11.79
C LEU A 15 -6.04 -9.83 12.76
N LYS A 16 -6.01 -10.84 13.64
CA LYS A 16 -4.88 -11.08 14.54
C LYS A 16 -4.36 -12.50 14.38
N SER A 17 -3.05 -12.62 14.26
CA SER A 17 -2.32 -13.87 14.14
C SER A 17 -1.33 -14.02 15.29
N PRO A 18 -1.60 -14.92 16.26
CA PRO A 18 -0.65 -15.21 17.33
C PRO A 18 0.71 -15.73 16.80
N ALA A 19 0.71 -16.40 15.64
CA ALA A 19 1.90 -16.99 15.02
C ALA A 19 2.92 -15.94 14.53
N ALA A 20 2.45 -14.74 14.18
CA ALA A 20 3.28 -13.63 13.71
C ALA A 20 3.69 -12.71 14.88
N TRP A 21 4.00 -13.29 16.05
CA TRP A 21 4.30 -12.55 17.30
C TRP A 21 3.15 -11.62 17.73
N GLY A 22 1.91 -12.04 17.46
CA GLY A 22 0.73 -11.20 17.65
C GLY A 22 0.47 -10.23 16.49
N GLY A 23 1.05 -10.49 15.32
CA GLY A 23 0.87 -9.72 14.10
C GLY A 23 -0.60 -9.45 13.80
N CYS A 24 -0.86 -8.25 13.31
CA CYS A 24 -2.20 -7.75 13.07
C CYS A 24 -2.26 -7.03 11.74
N ASP A 25 -3.32 -7.34 11.00
CA ASP A 25 -3.52 -6.83 9.66
C ASP A 25 -4.87 -6.12 9.55
N LEU A 26 -4.88 -5.01 8.84
CA LEU A 26 -6.09 -4.36 8.35
C LEU A 26 -6.30 -4.79 6.89
N TRP A 27 -7.41 -5.47 6.64
CA TRP A 27 -7.81 -5.91 5.32
C TRP A 27 -9.01 -5.09 4.84
N LEU A 28 -8.96 -4.58 3.62
CA LEU A 28 -10.10 -3.96 2.97
C LEU A 28 -10.81 -4.97 2.07
N ARG A 29 -12.12 -4.82 1.93
CA ARG A 29 -12.84 -5.60 0.91
C ARG A 29 -12.38 -5.19 -0.48
N LYS A 30 -12.33 -6.18 -1.39
CA LYS A 30 -11.93 -5.98 -2.78
C LYS A 30 -12.72 -4.86 -3.46
N THR A 31 -14.03 -4.75 -3.19
CA THR A 31 -14.91 -3.72 -3.78
C THR A 31 -14.53 -2.32 -3.32
N GLU A 32 -14.32 -2.12 -2.01
CA GLU A 32 -13.93 -0.83 -1.44
C GLU A 32 -12.55 -0.41 -1.94
N LEU A 33 -11.58 -1.32 -1.89
CA LEU A 33 -10.23 -1.06 -2.36
C LEU A 33 -10.21 -0.72 -3.86
N LYS A 34 -10.96 -1.47 -4.66
CA LYS A 34 -11.08 -1.21 -6.11
C LYS A 34 -11.67 0.17 -6.37
N SER A 35 -12.75 0.55 -5.67
CA SER A 35 -13.35 1.88 -5.81
C SER A 35 -12.36 2.99 -5.48
N ILE A 36 -11.58 2.83 -4.39
CA ILE A 36 -10.56 3.80 -4.00
C ILE A 36 -9.48 3.93 -5.08
N VAL A 37 -9.01 2.82 -5.64
CA VAL A 37 -7.98 2.81 -6.69
C VAL A 37 -8.49 3.42 -7.98
N GLU A 38 -9.75 3.13 -8.38
CA GLU A 38 -10.37 3.71 -9.57
C GLU A 38 -10.52 5.23 -9.43
N ASP A 39 -10.99 5.71 -8.27
CA ASP A 39 -11.11 7.14 -7.97
C ASP A 39 -9.77 7.89 -8.00
N LEU A 40 -8.68 7.21 -7.63
CA LEU A 40 -7.34 7.79 -7.49
C LEU A 40 -6.44 7.51 -8.68
N LYS A 41 -6.93 6.89 -9.75
CA LYS A 41 -6.10 6.39 -10.85
C LYS A 41 -5.11 7.42 -11.39
N ASP A 42 -5.59 8.63 -11.65
CA ASP A 42 -4.75 9.71 -12.19
C ASP A 42 -3.76 10.24 -11.13
N GLU A 43 -4.17 10.26 -9.86
CA GLU A 43 -3.30 10.66 -8.75
C GLU A 43 -2.19 9.64 -8.49
N ILE A 44 -2.48 8.34 -8.62
CA ILE A 44 -1.50 7.25 -8.49
C ILE A 44 -0.42 7.41 -9.56
N ILE A 45 -0.82 7.58 -10.83
CA ILE A 45 0.11 7.75 -11.96
C ILE A 45 0.97 9.00 -11.75
N ARG A 46 0.33 10.13 -11.45
CA ARG A 46 1.07 11.39 -11.20
C ARG A 46 2.05 11.22 -10.03
N LYS A 47 1.64 10.55 -8.96
CA LYS A 47 2.49 10.37 -7.78
C LYS A 47 3.68 9.48 -8.06
N GLU A 48 3.48 8.39 -8.81
CA GLU A 48 4.56 7.52 -9.25
C GLU A 48 5.58 8.26 -10.12
N GLU A 49 5.12 9.02 -11.12
CA GLU A 49 5.99 9.84 -11.98
C GLU A 49 6.78 10.89 -11.18
N GLU A 50 6.12 11.58 -10.23
CA GLU A 50 6.77 12.52 -9.32
C GLU A 50 7.90 11.86 -8.52
N LEU A 51 7.65 10.68 -7.93
CA LEU A 51 8.63 9.95 -7.13
C LEU A 51 9.80 9.45 -7.98
N ILE A 52 9.51 8.92 -9.18
CA ILE A 52 10.56 8.46 -10.12
C ILE A 52 11.50 9.62 -10.46
N GLU A 53 10.96 10.79 -10.81
CA GLU A 53 11.77 11.94 -11.18
C GLU A 53 12.55 12.55 -9.99
N GLU A 54 11.95 12.54 -8.80
CA GLU A 54 12.63 12.94 -7.57
C GLU A 54 13.82 12.01 -7.26
N TYR A 55 13.59 10.70 -7.26
CA TYR A 55 14.61 9.72 -6.88
C TYR A 55 15.68 9.52 -7.95
N LYS A 56 15.34 9.62 -9.24
CA LYS A 56 16.37 9.68 -10.30
C LYS A 56 17.36 10.81 -10.05
N LYS A 57 16.88 12.00 -9.69
CA LYS A 57 17.75 13.15 -9.37
C LYS A 57 18.60 12.90 -8.13
N LYS A 58 18.02 12.36 -7.06
CA LYS A 58 18.75 12.03 -5.83
C LYS A 58 19.84 10.98 -6.06
N LEU A 59 19.56 9.98 -6.90
CA LEU A 59 20.48 8.89 -7.21
C LEU A 59 21.47 9.25 -8.33
N GLY A 60 21.35 10.42 -8.95
CA GLY A 60 22.21 10.83 -10.06
C GLY A 60 22.00 10.03 -11.35
N ILE A 61 20.77 9.55 -11.57
CA ILE A 61 20.36 8.90 -12.81
C ILE A 61 19.91 9.98 -13.80
N PHE A 62 20.69 10.16 -14.86
CA PHE A 62 20.40 11.11 -15.93
C PHE A 62 20.13 10.37 -17.24
N GLU A 63 19.25 10.89 -18.10
CA GLU A 63 18.84 10.24 -19.37
C GLU A 63 20.03 9.89 -20.29
N ASN A 64 21.12 10.65 -20.21
CA ASN A 64 22.30 10.48 -21.05
C ASN A 64 23.33 9.50 -20.48
N CYS A 65 23.09 8.90 -19.31
CA CYS A 65 24.02 8.02 -18.62
C CYS A 65 23.40 6.65 -18.39
N THR A 66 24.21 5.59 -18.55
CA THR A 66 23.79 4.25 -18.14
C THR A 66 23.78 4.18 -16.62
N ALA A 67 22.59 4.02 -16.03
CA ALA A 67 22.45 3.81 -14.60
C ALA A 67 23.15 2.50 -14.17
N GLN A 68 23.84 2.54 -13.05
CA GLN A 68 24.41 1.36 -12.42
C GLN A 68 23.30 0.50 -11.81
N HIS A 69 23.56 -0.79 -11.67
CA HIS A 69 22.56 -1.74 -11.17
C HIS A 69 21.98 -1.33 -9.80
N TYR A 70 22.85 -0.96 -8.86
CA TYR A 70 22.41 -0.51 -7.52
C TYR A 70 21.52 0.75 -7.59
N GLN A 71 21.76 1.66 -8.54
CA GLN A 71 20.93 2.87 -8.69
C GLN A 71 19.52 2.51 -9.15
N ILE A 72 19.38 1.47 -9.99
CA ILE A 72 18.08 0.98 -10.46
C ILE A 72 17.34 0.27 -9.33
N GLU A 73 18.05 -0.55 -8.55
CA GLU A 73 17.50 -1.22 -7.36
C GLU A 73 17.02 -0.20 -6.33
N GLU A 74 17.87 0.77 -5.94
CA GLU A 74 17.50 1.82 -5.00
C GLU A 74 16.35 2.70 -5.51
N LEU A 75 16.32 3.04 -6.80
CA LEU A 75 15.20 3.77 -7.39
C LEU A 75 13.89 3.00 -7.22
N THR A 76 13.91 1.71 -7.52
CA THR A 76 12.73 0.85 -7.42
C THR A 76 12.25 0.75 -5.98
N ASP A 77 13.16 0.46 -5.04
CA ASP A 77 12.85 0.31 -3.62
C ASP A 77 12.28 1.61 -3.02
N TYR A 78 12.88 2.76 -3.33
CA TYR A 78 12.42 4.05 -2.82
C TYR A 78 11.07 4.46 -3.39
N VAL A 79 10.84 4.27 -4.69
CA VAL A 79 9.54 4.54 -5.30
C VAL A 79 8.47 3.62 -4.72
N GLN A 80 8.79 2.33 -4.48
CA GLN A 80 7.86 1.37 -3.90
C GLN A 80 7.48 1.70 -2.45
N ASP A 81 8.43 1.99 -1.56
CA ASP A 81 8.10 2.31 -0.16
C ASP A 81 7.28 3.61 -0.05
N ASP A 82 7.64 4.64 -0.83
CA ASP A 82 6.93 5.93 -0.78
C ASP A 82 5.54 5.88 -1.41
N ILE A 83 5.34 5.10 -2.48
CA ILE A 83 4.00 4.94 -3.07
C ILE A 83 3.09 4.16 -2.13
N GLU A 84 3.60 3.11 -1.46
CA GLU A 84 2.85 2.34 -0.47
C GLU A 84 2.47 3.21 0.73
N ARG A 85 3.39 4.03 1.22
CA ARG A 85 3.15 4.96 2.32
C ARG A 85 2.12 6.02 1.95
N TRP A 86 2.29 6.66 0.80
CA TRP A 86 1.33 7.64 0.29
C TRP A 86 -0.06 7.02 0.13
N PHE A 87 -0.14 5.83 -0.46
CA PHE A 87 -1.42 5.18 -0.69
C PHE A 87 -2.12 4.80 0.62
N GLN A 88 -1.38 4.31 1.61
CA GLN A 88 -1.90 4.06 2.96
C GLN A 88 -2.52 5.33 3.57
N ASP A 89 -1.81 6.46 3.51
CA ASP A 89 -2.29 7.73 4.04
C ASP A 89 -3.58 8.21 3.35
N VAL A 90 -3.70 7.97 2.05
CA VAL A 90 -4.91 8.32 1.29
C VAL A 90 -6.06 7.37 1.63
N VAL A 91 -5.81 6.07 1.72
CA VAL A 91 -6.80 5.06 2.09
C VAL A 91 -7.36 5.34 3.49
N TRP A 92 -6.52 5.69 4.46
CA TRP A 92 -6.95 6.06 5.81
C TRP A 92 -7.88 7.28 5.83
N LYS A 93 -7.85 8.15 4.82
CA LYS A 93 -8.79 9.27 4.72
C LYS A 93 -10.12 8.89 4.07
N ARG A 94 -10.22 7.72 3.44
CA ARG A 94 -11.36 7.27 2.63
C ARG A 94 -12.17 6.14 3.27
N ILE A 95 -11.59 5.38 4.21
CA ILE A 95 -12.29 4.30 4.93
C ILE A 95 -12.93 4.80 6.23
N SER A 96 -13.86 4.02 6.81
CA SER A 96 -14.51 4.39 8.07
C SER A 96 -13.49 4.66 9.18
N LEU A 97 -13.78 5.70 9.98
CA LEU A 97 -12.97 6.00 11.16
C LEU A 97 -12.97 4.81 12.12
N ASP A 98 -14.07 4.07 12.21
CA ASP A 98 -14.19 2.91 13.09
C ASP A 98 -13.25 1.78 12.70
N CYS A 99 -13.04 1.53 11.40
CA CYS A 99 -12.02 0.60 10.89
C CYS A 99 -10.61 0.99 11.35
N ILE A 100 -10.26 2.27 11.26
CA ILE A 100 -8.94 2.78 11.63
C ILE A 100 -8.74 2.71 13.14
N LEU A 101 -9.74 3.15 13.92
CA LEU A 101 -9.69 3.11 15.37
C LEU A 101 -9.61 1.68 15.89
N ALA A 102 -10.42 0.76 15.34
CA ALA A 102 -10.37 -0.65 15.71
C ALA A 102 -8.98 -1.26 15.47
N PHE A 103 -8.35 -0.94 14.33
CA PHE A 103 -6.97 -1.35 14.06
C PHE A 103 -5.99 -0.73 15.07
N MET A 104 -6.00 0.60 15.23
CA MET A 104 -5.04 1.31 16.09
C MET A 104 -5.14 0.89 17.57
N ILE A 105 -6.35 0.66 18.08
CA ILE A 105 -6.57 0.19 19.46
C ILE A 105 -6.07 -1.25 19.63
N THR A 106 -6.32 -2.10 18.65
CA THR A 106 -6.00 -3.53 18.76
C THR A 106 -4.53 -3.84 18.47
N CYS A 107 -3.90 -3.02 17.62
CA CYS A 107 -2.67 -3.36 16.92
C CYS A 107 -1.58 -2.28 17.03
N GLY A 108 -1.95 -1.07 17.43
CA GLY A 108 -1.04 0.07 17.46
C GLY A 108 -0.77 0.63 16.06
N ALA A 109 0.36 1.34 15.92
CA ALA A 109 0.75 1.93 14.65
C ALA A 109 1.15 0.84 13.64
N PRO A 110 0.80 1.01 12.34
CA PRO A 110 1.18 0.06 11.30
C PRO A 110 2.70 0.03 11.13
N VAL A 111 3.27 -1.18 11.09
CA VAL A 111 4.71 -1.39 10.88
C VAL A 111 5.02 -1.70 9.42
N PHE A 112 4.14 -2.45 8.76
CA PHE A 112 4.30 -2.89 7.37
C PHE A 112 3.17 -2.36 6.50
N ARG A 113 3.49 -2.12 5.23
CA ARG A 113 2.58 -1.80 4.14
C ARG A 113 2.68 -2.93 3.13
N VAL A 114 1.54 -3.36 2.60
CA VAL A 114 1.49 -4.57 1.75
C VAL A 114 0.89 -4.25 0.38
N TYR A 115 0.03 -3.24 0.29
CA TYR A 115 -0.67 -2.93 -0.95
C TYR A 115 0.02 -1.78 -1.69
N ASN A 116 0.45 -2.07 -2.92
CA ASN A 116 1.01 -1.10 -3.84
C ASN A 116 0.03 -0.88 -5.02
N PRO A 117 -0.54 0.33 -5.19
CA PRO A 117 -1.56 0.58 -6.20
C PRO A 117 -1.05 0.52 -7.65
N VAL A 118 0.26 0.63 -7.85
CA VAL A 118 0.90 0.56 -9.17
C VAL A 118 1.08 -0.90 -9.57
N THR A 119 1.73 -1.70 -8.71
CA THR A 119 2.09 -3.08 -9.06
C THR A 119 0.96 -4.08 -8.82
N CYS A 120 0.06 -3.85 -7.85
CA CYS A 120 -1.07 -4.73 -7.58
C CYS A 120 -2.25 -4.55 -8.54
N ASN A 121 -2.28 -3.51 -9.37
CA ASN A 121 -3.40 -3.25 -10.28
C ASN A 121 -3.59 -4.36 -11.34
N ALA A 122 -2.56 -5.17 -11.58
CA ALA A 122 -2.58 -6.29 -12.52
C ALA A 122 -3.29 -7.55 -12.00
N SER A 123 -3.52 -7.71 -10.68
CA SER A 123 -4.12 -8.93 -10.13
C SER A 123 -5.63 -8.83 -9.87
N LEU A 124 -6.19 -7.62 -9.82
CA LEU A 124 -7.62 -7.40 -9.57
C LEU A 124 -8.50 -7.61 -10.82
N THR A 125 -7.92 -7.57 -12.01
CA THR A 125 -8.60 -7.76 -13.31
C THR A 125 -8.66 -9.23 -13.77
N GLY A 126 -7.96 -10.16 -13.11
CA GLY A 126 -7.85 -11.55 -13.56
C GLY A 126 -8.38 -12.64 -12.62
N GLN A 127 -8.74 -12.30 -11.38
CA GLN A 127 -9.30 -13.27 -10.43
C GLN A 127 -10.83 -13.31 -10.56
N TYR A 128 -11.32 -14.24 -11.38
CA TYR A 128 -12.71 -14.67 -11.41
C TYR A 128 -13.15 -15.12 -10.01
N VAL A 129 -14.39 -14.76 -9.67
CA VAL A 129 -15.13 -15.20 -8.48
C VAL A 129 -15.24 -16.72 -8.46
#